data_AF-A0A1Z4NCU6-F1
#
_entry.id   AF-A0A1Z4NCU6-F1
#
_cell.length_a   1.000
_cell.length_b   1.000
_cell.length_c   1.000
_cell.angle_alpha   90.00
_cell.angle_beta   90.00
_cell.angle_gamma   90.00
#
_symmetry.space_group_name_H-M   'P 1'
#
loop_
_entity.id
_entity.type
_entity.pdbx_description
1 polymer ?
#
loop_
_entity_poly.entity_id
_entity_poly.type
_entity_poly.pdbx_seq_one_letter_code
_entity_poly.pdbx_strand_id
1 'polypeptide(L)'
;MNYTFDIVGISPVLNFFDHQLKNQQNHQKAGIEYVGSPVCTLDALLAYLEPIPSKWGWDEDEIMNTVINFWMNNSESIRYWKLRLEDAGKDNLLVARLADIHALKHEFELLLEKKI
;
A
#
# COMPACT_ATOMS: atom_id res chain seq x y z
N MET A 1 15.46 -6.30 3.97
CA MET A 1 14.40 -5.58 3.24
C MET A 1 14.13 -4.31 4.00
N ASN A 2 14.49 -3.19 3.38
CA ASN A 2 14.24 -1.85 3.90
C ASN A 2 12.78 -1.44 3.72
N TYR A 3 12.08 -2.09 2.78
CA TYR A 3 10.68 -1.83 2.47
C TYR A 3 9.78 -3.00 2.88
N THR A 4 8.52 -2.69 3.11
CA THR A 4 7.44 -3.64 3.34
C THR A 4 6.26 -3.31 2.44
N PHE A 5 5.64 -4.38 1.93
CA PHE A 5 4.45 -4.29 1.10
C PHE A 5 3.36 -5.17 1.69
N ASP A 6 2.17 -4.61 1.89
CA ASP A 6 1.00 -5.33 2.40
C ASP A 6 -0.26 -4.91 1.65
N ILE A 7 -1.18 -5.86 1.47
CA ILE A 7 -2.57 -5.54 1.14
C ILE A 7 -3.30 -5.24 2.45
N VAL A 8 -3.78 -4.00 2.61
CA VAL A 8 -4.36 -3.52 3.87
C VAL A 8 -5.89 -3.57 3.88
N GLY A 9 -6.54 -3.59 2.72
CA GLY A 9 -7.99 -3.57 2.69
C GLY A 9 -8.61 -3.32 1.33
N ILE A 10 -9.92 -3.08 1.37
CA ILE A 10 -10.70 -2.57 0.24
C ILE A 10 -11.38 -1.29 0.69
N SER A 11 -11.39 -0.29 -0.18
CA SER A 11 -12.03 1.00 0.07
C SER A 11 -12.84 1.44 -1.14
N PRO A 12 -14.00 2.09 -0.94
CA PRO A 12 -14.65 2.83 -2.01
C PRO A 12 -13.69 3.84 -2.63
N VAL A 13 -13.79 4.03 -3.95
CA VAL A 13 -12.91 4.92 -4.74
C VAL A 13 -12.89 6.33 -4.16
N LEU A 14 -14.06 6.89 -3.84
CA LEU A 14 -14.18 8.25 -3.31
C LEU A 14 -13.50 8.39 -1.94
N ASN A 15 -13.71 7.42 -1.05
CA ASN A 15 -13.08 7.45 0.27
C ASN A 15 -11.54 7.36 0.18
N PHE A 16 -11.03 6.53 -0.73
CA PHE A 16 -9.60 6.42 -0.96
C PHE A 16 -9.03 7.72 -1.53
N PHE A 17 -9.71 8.34 -2.48
CA PHE A 17 -9.32 9.62 -3.06
C PHE A 17 -9.29 10.74 -2.01
N ASP A 18 -10.33 10.86 -1.19
CA ASP A 18 -10.39 11.83 -0.09
C ASP A 18 -9.23 11.65 0.89
N HIS A 19 -8.87 10.40 1.19
CA HIS A 19 -7.73 10.08 2.03
C HIS A 19 -6.40 10.53 1.40
N GLN A 20 -6.19 10.25 0.11
CA GLN A 20 -5.01 10.71 -0.63
C GLN A 20 -4.88 12.24 -0.61
N LEU A 21 -5.98 12.96 -0.87
CA LEU A 21 -5.97 14.42 -0.90
C LEU A 21 -5.62 15.03 0.46
N LYS A 22 -6.22 14.52 1.53
CA LYS A 22 -5.92 14.97 2.91
C LYS A 22 -4.47 14.70 3.29
N ASN A 23 -3.91 13.56 2.84
CA ASN A 23 -2.54 13.19 3.13
C ASN A 23 -1.53 14.05 2.35
N GLN A 24 -1.84 14.42 1.11
CA GLN A 24 -1.04 15.39 0.34
C GLN A 24 -1.02 16.76 1.02
N GLN A 25 -2.15 17.23 1.54
CA GLN A 25 -2.23 18.52 2.24
C GLN A 25 -1.46 18.53 3.57
N ASN A 26 -1.45 17.41 4.28
CA ASN A 26 -0.80 17.29 5.58
C ASN A 26 0.70 16.94 5.51
N HIS A 27 1.32 16.99 4.32
CA HIS A 27 2.69 16.53 4.06
C HIS A 27 2.92 15.13 4.65
N GLN A 28 2.48 14.09 3.91
CA GLN A 28 2.67 12.69 4.28
C GLN A 28 3.96 12.46 5.08
N LYS A 29 3.80 11.77 6.21
CA LYS A 29 4.90 11.24 7.01
C LYS A 29 5.84 10.50 6.07
N ALA A 30 7.05 11.03 5.91
CA ALA A 30 8.04 10.49 4.98
C ALA A 30 8.17 8.99 5.22
N GLY A 31 8.00 8.17 4.17
CA GLY A 31 8.20 6.74 4.29
C GLY A 31 7.01 5.83 4.01
N ILE A 32 5.78 6.32 3.85
CA ILE A 32 4.59 5.46 3.71
C ILE A 32 3.70 5.93 2.57
N GLU A 33 3.41 5.00 1.65
CA GLU A 33 2.55 5.23 0.49
C GLU A 33 1.45 4.18 0.39
N TYR A 34 0.28 4.65 -0.02
CA TYR A 34 -0.89 3.81 -0.25
C TYR A 34 -1.28 3.87 -1.71
N VAL A 35 -1.45 2.70 -2.34
CA VAL A 35 -1.92 2.56 -3.72
C VAL A 35 -3.27 1.87 -3.75
N GLY A 36 -4.11 2.32 -4.68
CA GLY A 36 -5.43 1.75 -4.94
C GLY A 36 -5.45 1.11 -6.31
N SER A 37 -5.82 -0.17 -6.39
CA SER A 37 -5.99 -0.88 -7.66
C SER A 37 -7.43 -1.41 -7.80
N PRO A 38 -8.09 -1.23 -8.96
CA PRO A 38 -9.41 -1.81 -9.21
C PRO A 38 -9.34 -3.32 -9.47
N VAL A 39 -8.15 -3.90 -9.62
CA VAL A 39 -7.93 -5.33 -9.90
C VAL A 39 -6.85 -5.89 -8.98
N CYS A 40 -7.10 -7.04 -8.38
CA CYS A 40 -6.14 -7.76 -7.54
C CYS A 40 -5.23 -8.66 -8.39
N THR A 41 -4.29 -8.07 -9.11
CA THR A 41 -3.22 -8.76 -9.84
C THR A 41 -1.85 -8.17 -9.53
N LEU A 42 -0.81 -8.98 -9.66
CA LEU A 42 0.57 -8.53 -9.49
C LEU A 42 0.90 -7.40 -10.46
N ASP A 43 0.59 -7.56 -11.75
CA ASP A 43 0.89 -6.56 -12.77
C ASP A 43 0.22 -5.21 -12.50
N ALA A 44 -1.04 -5.24 -12.01
CA ALA A 44 -1.73 -4.01 -11.65
C ALA A 44 -1.03 -3.32 -10.48
N LEU A 45 -0.68 -4.07 -9.43
CA LEU A 45 0.04 -3.52 -8.28
C LEU A 45 1.39 -2.93 -8.68
N LEU A 46 2.18 -3.64 -9.49
CA LEU A 46 3.47 -3.15 -9.98
C LEU A 46 3.31 -1.86 -10.78
N ALA A 47 2.33 -1.79 -11.69
CA ALA A 47 2.06 -0.60 -12.48
C ALA A 47 1.68 0.63 -11.62
N TYR A 48 0.92 0.44 -10.55
CA TYR A 48 0.58 1.54 -9.63
C TYR A 48 1.74 1.96 -8.72
N LEU A 49 2.74 1.08 -8.52
CA LEU A 49 3.91 1.34 -7.67
C LEU A 49 5.09 1.93 -8.44
N GLU A 50 5.20 1.68 -9.75
CA GLU A 50 6.25 2.21 -10.64
C GLU A 50 6.56 3.72 -10.47
N PRO A 51 5.58 4.63 -10.30
CA PRO A 51 5.90 6.06 -10.12
C PRO A 51 6.40 6.43 -8.72
N ILE A 52 6.30 5.54 -7.72
CA ILE A 52 6.57 5.85 -6.31
C ILE A 52 8.06 5.94 -5.96
N PRO A 53 8.94 5.00 -6.40
CA PRO A 53 10.36 5.08 -6.11
C PRO A 53 10.99 6.41 -6.52
N SER A 54 10.62 6.91 -7.70
CA SER A 54 11.10 8.21 -8.21
C SER A 54 10.69 9.39 -7.32
N LYS A 55 9.48 9.35 -6.73
CA LYS A 55 8.97 10.40 -5.84
C LYS A 55 9.79 10.51 -4.54
N TRP A 56 10.29 9.39 -4.01
CA TRP A 56 10.96 9.33 -2.70
C TRP A 56 12.46 9.05 -2.76
N GLY A 57 13.01 8.83 -3.97
CA GLY A 57 14.40 8.40 -4.14
C GLY A 57 14.65 6.98 -3.59
N TRP A 58 13.62 6.13 -3.60
CA TRP A 58 13.75 4.74 -3.16
C TRP A 58 14.37 3.86 -4.25
N ASP A 59 14.94 2.74 -3.82
CA ASP A 59 15.46 1.71 -4.72
C ASP A 59 14.29 0.96 -5.36
N GLU A 60 14.10 1.20 -6.66
CA GLU A 60 13.03 0.60 -7.46
C GLU A 60 13.15 -0.93 -7.50
N ASP A 61 14.36 -1.47 -7.69
CA ASP A 61 14.58 -2.90 -7.75
C ASP A 61 14.26 -3.57 -6.40
N GLU A 62 14.63 -2.94 -5.28
CA GLU A 62 14.29 -3.46 -3.95
C GLU A 62 12.78 -3.44 -3.69
N ILE A 63 12.07 -2.40 -4.15
CA ILE A 63 10.62 -2.30 -4.04
C ILE A 63 9.92 -3.37 -4.87
N MET A 64 10.30 -3.51 -6.14
CA MET A 64 9.69 -4.51 -7.03
C MET A 64 9.92 -5.93 -6.48
N ASN A 65 11.13 -6.23 -6.03
CA ASN A 65 11.43 -7.50 -5.37
C ASN A 65 10.60 -7.70 -4.10
N THR A 66 10.37 -6.64 -3.31
CA THR A 66 9.51 -6.72 -2.10
C THR A 66 8.08 -7.09 -2.45
N VAL A 67 7.50 -6.48 -3.49
CA VAL A 67 6.13 -6.75 -3.95
C VAL A 67 6.03 -8.16 -4.53
N ILE A 68 6.97 -8.57 -5.37
CA ILE A 68 7.02 -9.91 -5.97
C ILE A 68 7.16 -10.97 -4.87
N ASN A 69 8.07 -10.77 -3.91
CA ASN A 69 8.26 -11.68 -2.79
C ASN A 69 7.00 -11.77 -1.92
N PHE A 70 6.34 -10.66 -1.62
CA PHE A 70 5.05 -10.69 -0.94
C PHE A 70 4.05 -11.52 -1.75
N TRP A 71 3.97 -11.29 -3.05
CA TRP A 71 2.98 -11.95 -3.89
C TRP A 71 3.16 -13.46 -3.97
N MET A 72 4.40 -13.91 -4.16
CA MET A 72 4.74 -15.33 -4.24
C MET A 72 4.52 -16.08 -2.93
N ASN A 73 4.71 -15.42 -1.79
CA ASN A 73 4.65 -16.06 -0.48
C ASN A 73 3.27 -15.96 0.20
N ASN A 74 2.33 -15.15 -0.31
CA ASN A 74 1.05 -14.86 0.33
C ASN A 74 -0.17 -15.21 -0.55
N SER A 75 -0.09 -16.32 -1.30
CA SER A 75 -1.12 -16.74 -2.26
C SER A 75 -2.54 -16.83 -1.68
N GLU A 76 -2.68 -17.35 -0.44
CA GLU A 76 -3.97 -17.45 0.25
C GLU A 76 -4.57 -16.08 0.59
N SER A 77 -3.72 -15.16 1.07
CA SER A 77 -4.13 -13.77 1.36
C SER A 77 -4.56 -13.04 0.09
N ILE A 78 -3.80 -13.22 -1.00
CA ILE A 78 -4.14 -12.64 -2.31
C ILE A 78 -5.47 -13.18 -2.80
N ARG A 79 -5.69 -14.50 -2.71
CA ARG A 79 -6.95 -15.12 -3.11
C ARG A 79 -8.12 -14.55 -2.30
N TYR A 80 -7.95 -14.40 -1.00
CA TYR A 80 -8.94 -13.79 -0.12
C TYR A 80 -9.29 -12.36 -0.57
N TRP A 81 -8.29 -11.52 -0.78
CA TRP A 81 -8.52 -10.13 -1.18
C TRP A 81 -9.11 -9.99 -2.57
N LYS A 82 -8.73 -10.86 -3.50
CA LYS A 82 -9.35 -10.94 -4.82
C LYS A 82 -10.85 -11.21 -4.72
N LEU A 83 -11.24 -12.22 -3.94
CA LEU A 83 -12.65 -12.56 -3.73
C LEU A 83 -13.41 -11.42 -3.05
N ARG A 84 -12.81 -10.76 -2.05
CA ARG A 84 -13.45 -9.62 -1.40
C ARG A 84 -13.64 -8.43 -2.31
N LEU A 85 -12.69 -8.18 -3.22
CA LEU A 85 -12.79 -7.08 -4.18
C LEU A 85 -13.92 -7.34 -5.19
N GLU A 86 -14.02 -8.58 -5.66
CA GLU A 86 -15.11 -9.02 -6.53
C GLU A 86 -16.48 -8.88 -5.85
N ASP A 87 -16.57 -9.23 -4.57
CA ASP A 87 -17.80 -9.10 -3.74
C ASP A 87 -18.17 -7.63 -3.46
N ALA A 88 -17.18 -6.76 -3.23
CA ALA A 88 -17.41 -5.35 -2.97
C ALA A 88 -17.98 -4.59 -4.18
N GLY A 89 -17.70 -5.04 -5.40
CA GLY A 89 -18.19 -4.44 -6.64
C GLY A 89 -17.33 -3.31 -7.18
N LYS A 90 -17.78 -2.71 -8.29
CA LYS A 90 -16.97 -1.90 -9.22
C LYS A 90 -16.46 -0.56 -8.68
N ASP A 91 -17.10 -0.01 -7.66
CA ASP A 91 -16.75 1.31 -7.09
C ASP A 91 -15.76 1.21 -5.92
N ASN A 92 -15.01 0.10 -5.85
CA ASN A 92 -14.05 -0.18 -4.80
C ASN A 92 -12.66 -0.48 -5.36
N LEU A 93 -11.65 -0.17 -4.56
CA LEU A 93 -10.25 -0.41 -4.85
C LEU A 93 -9.67 -1.34 -3.80
N LEU A 94 -8.84 -2.26 -4.25
CA LEU A 94 -7.87 -2.93 -3.41
C LEU A 94 -6.85 -1.89 -2.96
N VAL A 95 -6.68 -1.74 -1.66
CA VAL A 95 -5.70 -0.83 -1.08
C VAL A 95 -4.50 -1.63 -0.62
N ALA A 96 -3.33 -1.28 -1.13
CA ALA A 96 -2.05 -1.79 -0.68
C ALA A 96 -1.19 -0.65 -0.14
N ARG A 97 -0.28 -1.01 0.77
CA ARG A 97 0.66 -0.10 1.41
C ARG A 97 2.07 -0.53 1.06
N LEU A 98 2.88 0.43 0.61
CA LEU A 98 4.32 0.32 0.51
C LEU A 98 4.93 1.27 1.54
N ALA A 99 5.82 0.76 2.38
CA ALA A 99 6.44 1.57 3.42
C ALA A 99 7.93 1.24 3.61
N ASP A 100 8.71 2.25 3.97
CA ASP A 100 10.01 2.07 4.61
C ASP A 100 9.79 1.53 6.04
N ILE A 101 10.53 0.48 6.40
CA ILE A 101 10.34 -0.25 7.65
C ILE A 101 10.67 0.61 8.87
N HIS A 102 11.63 1.54 8.75
CA HIS A 102 12.00 2.44 9.84
C HIS A 102 10.94 3.54 10.02
N ALA A 103 10.44 4.11 8.93
CA ALA A 103 9.35 5.07 8.97
C ALA A 103 8.07 4.47 9.57
N LEU A 104 7.74 3.24 9.16
CA LEU A 104 6.58 2.52 9.69
C LEU A 104 6.73 2.24 11.18
N LYS A 105 7.91 1.79 11.62
CA LYS A 105 8.19 1.54 13.04
C LYS A 105 8.04 2.82 13.86
N HIS A 106 8.62 3.92 13.40
CA HIS A 106 8.52 5.22 14.07
C HIS A 106 7.06 5.70 14.16
N GLU A 107 6.25 5.51 13.10
CA GLU A 107 4.82 5.82 13.17
C GLU A 107 4.08 4.98 14.21
N PHE A 108 4.38 3.68 14.29
CA PHE A 108 3.80 2.82 15.33
C PHE A 108 4.20 3.25 16.74
N GLU A 109 5.48 3.59 16.96
CA GLU A 109 5.97 4.10 18.23
C GLU A 109 5.22 5.38 18.65
N LEU A 110 5.07 6.36 17.75
CA LEU A 110 4.30 7.58 18.01
C LEU A 110 2.82 7.30 18.36
N LEU A 111 2.21 6.30 17.72
CA LEU A 111 0.82 5.91 18.02
C LEU A 111 0.70 5.25 19.41
N LEU A 112 1.72 4.50 19.83
CA LEU A 112 1.76 3.85 21.15
C LEU A 112 2.07 4.84 22.27
N GLU A 113 2.97 5.80 22.03
CA GLU A 113 3.30 6.86 22.99
C GLU A 113 2.12 7.80 23.24
N LYS A 114 1.27 8.04 22.24
CA LYS A 114 0.02 8.81 22.42
C LYS A 114 -1.03 8.12 23.32
N LYS A 115 -0.80 6.88 23.74
CA LYS A 115 -1.72 6.09 24.58
C LYS A 115 -1.27 5.92 26.04
N ILE A 116 -0.24 6.64 26.49
CA ILE A 116 0.21 6.64 27.90
C ILE A 116 -0.04 8.02 28.53
#